data_AF-A0A7D8Z3D6-F1
#
_entry.id   AF-A0A7D8Z3D6-F1
#
_cell.length_a   1.000
_cell.length_b   1.000
_cell.length_c   1.000
_cell.angle_alpha   90.00
_cell.angle_beta   90.00
_cell.angle_gamma   90.00
#
_symmetry.space_group_name_H-M   'P 1'
#
loop_
_entity.id
_entity.type
_entity.pdbx_description
1 polymer ?
#
loop_
_entity_poly.entity_id
_entity_poly.type
_entity_poly.pdbx_seq_one_letter_code
_entity_poly.pdbx_strand_id
1 'polypeptide(L)'
;MLEDAAVWIHQAASNVVINISVVDLAPLARAACGLTREAPTITVTLDFERGYRRTCPIPAISVRHGDVDDGGIATSTQRATPGFPMGLQLCQTAINFLAKRWTNRGETFLSDLCLTLKDRLYNAGNYCMMCDDEFKFPGVKPTVCDKQLCSYQLETLGLGADLSLFDVDPAVTDLLITFAASACLDLHRQRVSPVAMPVHADDTPFTPAELAMVLSAIPTVESLHHAGESRKLMLDEADAQAARVAAWVFATNRAHIATVSPEDHMEVMKTPHQFHIHTSTRQHAEKFARLKAEHGSFFAFHGSGLSNWHNILRQNLKVASNTPLMSAGAAYGEGIYMAAASSMSASYLRTSGKGWDRSDFGPMPVCLALVEVANSSRVHWHAQNQIVVANDESCVMLHHLFIYASSSGIPHVFAKDVAKFKFKNTTTIAYGSTYEEVKRAGKLLVTSDEYFWDIEEVVDMIQAKHGLFINGYNQLPFAPADVQAIMNHASGYGKVLRQLESANAALRQTIPDYVYGRLRHVGITCLQDLTSDFATAHQAIAELHSWLQGLPAPVKDALARVPFEAYDSHTHQSFRDTVAHAVELVVSGGECVHRFGDFMKQVAENKECKKRKW
;
A
#
# COMPACT_ATOMS: atom_id res chain seq x y z
N MET A 1 -12.04 -29.40 -11.55
CA MET A 1 -10.75 -28.83 -11.07
C MET A 1 -10.47 -27.42 -11.61
N LEU A 2 -10.86 -27.08 -12.85
CA LEU A 2 -10.71 -25.71 -13.39
C LEU A 2 -12.04 -24.93 -13.46
N GLU A 3 -13.16 -25.55 -13.09
CA GLU A 3 -14.44 -24.85 -12.91
C GLU A 3 -14.24 -23.71 -11.90
N ASP A 4 -14.76 -22.53 -12.24
CA ASP A 4 -14.62 -21.27 -11.50
C ASP A 4 -13.18 -20.75 -11.32
N ALA A 5 -12.18 -21.36 -11.97
CA ALA A 5 -10.80 -20.89 -11.90
C ALA A 5 -10.49 -19.74 -12.88
N ALA A 6 -11.45 -19.29 -13.70
CA ALA A 6 -11.22 -18.30 -14.76
C ALA A 6 -10.08 -18.67 -15.72
N VAL A 7 -9.93 -19.98 -15.97
CA VAL A 7 -8.97 -20.57 -16.91
C VAL A 7 -9.72 -21.55 -17.81
N TRP A 8 -9.52 -21.43 -19.12
CA TRP A 8 -10.15 -22.30 -20.12
C TRP A 8 -9.07 -22.99 -20.94
N ILE A 9 -9.17 -24.30 -21.08
CA ILE A 9 -8.26 -25.11 -21.88
C ILE A 9 -9.04 -25.80 -22.99
N HIS A 10 -8.52 -25.75 -24.21
CA HIS A 10 -9.06 -26.52 -25.33
C HIS A 10 -7.93 -26.97 -26.26
N GLN A 11 -8.20 -28.02 -27.05
CA GLN A 11 -7.29 -28.50 -28.07
C GLN A 11 -7.71 -27.92 -29.43
N ALA A 12 -6.73 -27.40 -30.18
CA ALA A 12 -6.91 -26.93 -31.55
C ALA A 12 -5.83 -27.58 -32.44
N ALA A 13 -6.19 -28.60 -33.20
CA ALA A 13 -5.25 -29.43 -33.97
C ALA A 13 -4.12 -30.03 -33.09
N SER A 14 -2.86 -29.74 -33.41
CA SER A 14 -1.68 -30.13 -32.62
C SER A 14 -1.43 -29.25 -31.40
N ASN A 15 -2.22 -28.19 -31.20
CA ASN A 15 -2.02 -27.23 -30.13
C ASN A 15 -2.95 -27.48 -28.95
N VAL A 16 -2.42 -27.27 -27.75
CA VAL A 16 -3.23 -27.06 -26.54
C VAL A 16 -3.20 -25.58 -26.21
N VAL A 17 -4.38 -24.98 -26.15
CA VAL A 17 -4.58 -23.55 -25.94
C VAL A 17 -5.18 -23.33 -24.55
N ILE A 18 -4.47 -22.56 -23.73
CA ILE A 18 -4.86 -22.18 -22.37
C ILE A 18 -5.13 -20.68 -22.37
N ASN A 19 -6.36 -20.29 -22.06
CA ASN A 19 -6.77 -18.90 -21.88
C ASN A 19 -6.94 -18.61 -20.39
N ILE A 20 -6.34 -17.54 -19.92
CA ILE A 20 -6.42 -17.11 -18.51
C ILE A 20 -7.06 -15.73 -18.48
N SER A 21 -8.10 -15.54 -17.66
CA SER A 21 -8.76 -14.25 -17.48
C SER A 21 -7.80 -13.21 -16.91
N VAL A 22 -7.79 -12.03 -17.53
CA VAL A 22 -7.12 -10.83 -17.00
C VAL A 22 -8.13 -9.79 -16.50
N VAL A 23 -9.44 -10.12 -16.51
CA VAL A 23 -10.52 -9.21 -16.11
C VAL A 23 -10.45 -8.89 -14.62
N ASP A 24 -10.12 -9.89 -13.81
CA ASP A 24 -10.02 -9.75 -12.35
C ASP A 24 -8.70 -9.11 -11.89
N LEU A 25 -7.78 -8.80 -12.82
CA LEU A 25 -6.58 -8.04 -12.51
C LEU A 25 -6.92 -6.55 -12.37
N ALA A 26 -6.55 -5.97 -11.23
CA ALA A 26 -6.65 -4.53 -11.02
C ALA A 26 -5.93 -3.77 -12.16
N PRO A 27 -6.41 -2.57 -12.56
CA PRO A 27 -5.82 -1.79 -13.66
C PRO A 27 -4.30 -1.59 -13.54
N LEU A 28 -3.82 -1.32 -12.32
CA LEU A 28 -2.39 -1.18 -12.04
C LEU A 28 -1.60 -2.48 -12.27
N ALA A 29 -2.15 -3.63 -11.88
CA ALA A 29 -1.50 -4.93 -12.11
C ALA A 29 -1.46 -5.27 -13.60
N ARG A 30 -2.51 -4.93 -14.36
CA ARG A 30 -2.51 -5.08 -15.82
C ARG A 30 -1.42 -4.22 -16.47
N ALA A 31 -1.34 -2.94 -16.10
CA ALA A 31 -0.31 -2.04 -16.59
C ALA A 31 1.11 -2.54 -16.24
N ALA A 32 1.32 -2.95 -14.99
CA ALA A 32 2.60 -3.49 -14.51
C ALA A 32 3.04 -4.77 -15.26
N CYS A 33 2.09 -5.59 -15.72
CA CYS A 33 2.35 -6.78 -16.51
C CYS A 33 2.47 -6.51 -18.03
N GLY A 34 2.36 -5.25 -18.48
CA GLY A 34 2.35 -4.91 -19.91
C GLY A 34 1.07 -5.35 -20.64
N LEU A 35 -0.04 -5.53 -19.92
CA LEU A 35 -1.34 -5.96 -20.43
C LEU A 35 -2.24 -4.76 -20.73
N THR A 36 -1.74 -3.83 -21.53
CA THR A 36 -2.35 -2.52 -21.80
C THR A 36 -3.44 -2.54 -22.88
N ARG A 37 -3.67 -3.67 -23.53
CA ARG A 37 -4.67 -3.84 -24.59
C ARG A 37 -6.03 -4.30 -24.06
N GLU A 38 -7.11 -3.96 -24.77
CA GLU A 38 -8.48 -4.40 -24.47
C GLU A 38 -8.73 -5.87 -24.88
N ALA A 39 -7.92 -6.78 -24.35
CA ALA A 39 -8.14 -8.22 -24.49
C ALA A 39 -8.51 -8.82 -23.12
N PRO A 40 -9.60 -9.61 -23.01
CA PRO A 40 -10.10 -10.14 -21.74
C PRO A 40 -9.28 -11.34 -21.23
N THR A 41 -8.41 -11.90 -22.05
CA THR A 41 -7.58 -13.06 -21.72
C THR A 41 -6.16 -12.92 -22.24
N ILE A 42 -5.23 -13.55 -21.53
CA ILE A 42 -3.91 -13.91 -22.08
C ILE A 42 -3.96 -15.37 -22.53
N THR A 43 -3.41 -15.65 -23.72
CA THR A 43 -3.42 -16.99 -24.31
C THR A 43 -2.03 -17.59 -24.28
N VAL A 44 -1.90 -18.78 -23.68
CA VAL A 44 -0.70 -19.62 -23.73
C VAL A 44 -0.98 -20.79 -24.67
N THR A 45 -0.10 -21.03 -25.65
CA THR A 45 -0.23 -22.12 -26.62
C THR A 45 0.96 -23.07 -26.49
N LEU A 46 0.65 -24.35 -26.33
CA LEU A 46 1.60 -25.45 -26.34
C LEU A 46 1.51 -26.19 -27.66
N ASP A 47 2.59 -26.21 -28.43
CA ASP A 47 2.66 -26.85 -29.73
C ASP A 47 3.23 -28.27 -29.65
N PHE A 48 2.37 -29.26 -29.89
CA PHE A 48 2.71 -30.67 -29.88
C PHE A 48 2.86 -31.28 -31.29
N GLU A 49 3.22 -30.50 -32.32
CA GLU A 49 3.51 -31.03 -33.67
C GLU A 49 4.54 -32.17 -33.65
N ARG A 50 5.51 -32.12 -32.72
CA ARG A 50 6.53 -33.16 -32.52
C ARG A 50 6.08 -34.34 -31.64
N GLY A 51 4.78 -34.39 -31.32
CA GLY A 51 4.14 -35.41 -30.51
C GLY A 51 4.13 -35.13 -29.00
N TYR A 52 3.38 -35.94 -28.26
CA TYR A 52 3.11 -35.76 -26.83
C TYR A 52 3.57 -36.93 -25.95
N ARG A 53 4.28 -37.92 -26.50
CA ARG A 53 4.80 -39.07 -25.73
C ARG A 53 5.88 -38.62 -24.75
N ARG A 54 6.17 -39.41 -23.71
CA ARG A 54 7.23 -39.09 -22.73
C ARG A 54 8.62 -38.97 -23.36
N THR A 55 8.81 -39.59 -24.52
CA THR A 55 10.03 -39.56 -25.33
C THR A 55 10.05 -38.42 -26.37
N CYS A 56 8.94 -37.70 -26.55
CA CYS A 56 8.90 -36.55 -27.44
C CYS A 56 9.62 -35.35 -26.79
N PRO A 57 10.15 -34.41 -27.58
CA PRO A 57 10.63 -33.13 -27.08
C PRO A 57 9.54 -32.37 -26.31
N ILE A 58 9.96 -31.47 -25.41
CA ILE A 58 9.05 -30.51 -24.78
C ILE A 58 8.42 -29.63 -25.89
N PRO A 59 7.09 -29.39 -25.86
CA PRO A 59 6.41 -28.58 -26.86
C PRO A 59 6.95 -27.15 -26.89
N ALA A 60 6.89 -26.51 -28.07
CA ALA A 60 7.16 -25.08 -28.15
C ALA A 60 6.04 -24.31 -27.43
N ILE A 61 6.40 -23.22 -26.78
CA ILE A 61 5.44 -22.42 -25.99
C ILE A 61 5.41 -21.02 -26.57
N SER A 62 4.21 -20.54 -26.88
CA SER A 62 3.97 -19.14 -27.21
C SER A 62 2.93 -18.53 -26.28
N VAL A 63 3.07 -17.25 -26.00
CA VAL A 63 2.14 -16.46 -25.19
C VAL A 63 1.76 -15.22 -25.96
N ARG A 64 0.48 -14.89 -26.00
CA ARG A 64 -0.07 -13.72 -26.68
C ARG A 64 -1.13 -12.99 -25.85
N HIS A 65 -1.20 -11.67 -26.00
CA HIS A 65 -2.27 -10.82 -25.46
C HIS A 65 -2.81 -9.92 -26.58
N GLY A 66 -4.10 -10.07 -26.90
CA GLY A 66 -4.71 -9.46 -28.09
C GLY A 66 -4.40 -10.21 -29.39
N ASP A 67 -5.00 -9.73 -30.49
CA ASP A 67 -4.71 -10.22 -31.83
C ASP A 67 -3.47 -9.51 -32.38
N VAL A 68 -2.44 -10.27 -32.79
CA VAL A 68 -1.16 -9.72 -33.24
C VAL A 68 -1.33 -8.88 -34.51
N ASP A 69 -2.28 -9.25 -35.37
CA ASP A 69 -2.58 -8.50 -36.59
C ASP A 69 -3.34 -7.18 -36.31
N ASP A 70 -3.87 -7.02 -35.08
CA ASP A 70 -4.58 -5.84 -34.59
C ASP A 70 -3.85 -5.17 -33.40
N GLY A 71 -2.51 -5.15 -33.47
CA GLY A 71 -1.66 -4.45 -32.48
C GLY A 71 -1.50 -5.17 -31.13
N GLY A 72 -1.87 -6.44 -31.07
CA GLY A 72 -1.57 -7.36 -29.97
C GLY A 72 -0.09 -7.73 -29.90
N ILE A 73 0.30 -8.32 -28.77
CA ILE A 73 1.70 -8.66 -28.48
C ILE A 73 1.86 -10.15 -28.23
N ALA A 74 2.95 -10.73 -28.74
CA ALA A 74 3.27 -12.14 -28.56
C ALA A 74 4.76 -12.36 -28.30
N THR A 75 5.08 -13.44 -27.59
CA THR A 75 6.44 -13.91 -27.32
C THR A 75 6.45 -15.43 -27.28
N SER A 76 7.60 -16.06 -27.52
CA SER A 76 7.72 -17.51 -27.47
C SER A 76 9.08 -17.95 -26.93
N THR A 77 9.18 -19.23 -26.58
CA THR A 77 10.45 -19.85 -26.18
C THR A 77 11.48 -19.91 -27.30
N GLN A 78 11.07 -19.66 -28.56
CA GLN A 78 11.96 -19.62 -29.73
C GLN A 78 12.30 -18.19 -30.17
N ARG A 79 11.36 -17.26 -29.99
CA ARG A 79 11.51 -15.84 -30.35
C ARG A 79 10.91 -14.99 -29.25
N ALA A 80 11.78 -14.52 -28.37
CA ALA A 80 11.41 -13.70 -27.25
C ALA A 80 11.20 -12.24 -27.68
N THR A 81 10.11 -11.63 -27.20
CA THR A 81 9.79 -10.21 -27.42
C THR A 81 10.09 -9.42 -26.14
N PRO A 82 11.13 -8.56 -26.13
CA PRO A 82 11.55 -7.74 -24.98
C PRO A 82 10.43 -6.97 -24.27
N GLY A 83 9.53 -6.34 -25.02
CA GLY A 83 8.45 -5.51 -24.50
C GLY A 83 7.27 -6.28 -23.90
N PHE A 84 7.35 -7.61 -23.76
CA PHE A 84 6.28 -8.44 -23.19
C PHE A 84 6.73 -9.24 -21.95
N PRO A 85 7.03 -8.57 -20.83
CA PRO A 85 7.62 -9.21 -19.65
C PRO A 85 6.72 -10.30 -19.06
N MET A 86 5.40 -10.08 -19.05
CA MET A 86 4.47 -11.12 -18.58
C MET A 86 4.43 -12.33 -19.51
N GLY A 87 4.48 -12.11 -20.82
CA GLY A 87 4.58 -13.20 -21.78
C GLY A 87 5.86 -14.03 -21.58
N LEU A 88 6.99 -13.37 -21.33
CA LEU A 88 8.28 -14.04 -21.05
C LEU A 88 8.19 -14.89 -19.79
N GLN A 89 7.65 -14.33 -18.71
CA GLN A 89 7.45 -15.06 -17.45
C GLN A 89 6.56 -16.29 -17.63
N LEU A 90 5.45 -16.18 -18.37
CA LEU A 90 4.55 -17.32 -18.60
C LEU A 90 5.18 -18.39 -19.51
N CYS A 91 5.92 -18.00 -20.55
CA CYS A 91 6.73 -18.92 -21.34
C CYS A 91 7.71 -19.72 -20.46
N GLN A 92 8.41 -19.00 -19.58
CA GLN A 92 9.42 -19.59 -18.71
C GLN A 92 8.84 -20.45 -17.60
N THR A 93 7.68 -20.06 -17.06
CA THR A 93 6.91 -20.85 -16.10
C THR A 93 6.49 -22.18 -16.74
N ALA A 94 5.91 -22.11 -17.94
CA ALA A 94 5.50 -23.30 -18.68
C ALA A 94 6.69 -24.22 -18.99
N ILE A 95 7.80 -23.69 -19.50
CA ILE A 95 8.95 -24.53 -19.85
C ILE A 95 9.58 -25.17 -18.61
N ASN A 96 9.67 -24.46 -17.49
CA ASN A 96 10.18 -24.99 -16.22
C ASN A 96 9.27 -26.08 -15.65
N PHE A 97 7.95 -25.85 -15.69
CA PHE A 97 6.96 -26.84 -15.27
C PHE A 97 7.07 -28.11 -16.11
N LEU A 98 7.10 -27.95 -17.44
CA LEU A 98 7.22 -29.07 -18.36
C LEU A 98 8.55 -29.80 -18.13
N ALA A 99 9.69 -29.10 -18.08
CA ALA A 99 11.00 -29.73 -17.84
C ALA A 99 11.03 -30.59 -16.56
N LYS A 100 10.42 -30.12 -15.47
CA LYS A 100 10.35 -30.84 -14.20
C LYS A 100 9.41 -32.05 -14.23
N ARG A 101 8.33 -32.00 -15.00
CA ARG A 101 7.22 -32.98 -14.93
C ARG A 101 6.97 -33.76 -16.24
N TRP A 102 7.72 -33.49 -17.31
CA TRP A 102 7.45 -34.04 -18.65
C TRP A 102 7.47 -35.57 -18.69
N THR A 103 8.41 -36.18 -17.97
CA THR A 103 8.56 -37.63 -17.86
C THR A 103 7.59 -38.25 -16.84
N ASN A 104 7.10 -37.46 -15.89
CA ASN A 104 6.20 -37.88 -14.81
C ASN A 104 4.87 -37.10 -14.84
N ARG A 105 4.04 -37.42 -15.84
CA ARG A 105 2.72 -36.82 -16.03
C ARG A 105 1.66 -37.64 -15.30
N GLY A 106 1.28 -37.19 -14.11
CA GLY A 106 0.13 -37.70 -13.37
C GLY A 106 -1.19 -37.18 -13.95
N GLU A 107 -2.30 -37.62 -13.36
CA GLU A 107 -3.67 -37.29 -13.81
C GLU A 107 -3.97 -35.78 -13.79
N THR A 108 -3.29 -35.03 -12.92
CA THR A 108 -3.50 -33.57 -12.73
C THR A 108 -2.54 -32.71 -13.57
N PHE A 109 -1.74 -33.28 -14.47
CA PHE A 109 -0.64 -32.56 -15.12
C PHE A 109 -1.03 -31.25 -15.81
N LEU A 110 -2.09 -31.26 -16.63
CA LEU A 110 -2.55 -30.07 -17.35
C LEU A 110 -3.27 -29.07 -16.43
N SER A 111 -4.04 -29.54 -15.45
CA SER A 111 -4.68 -28.66 -14.48
C SER A 111 -3.66 -27.97 -13.60
N ASP A 112 -2.63 -28.68 -13.14
CA ASP A 112 -1.56 -28.10 -12.33
C ASP A 112 -0.78 -27.04 -13.13
N LEU A 113 -0.53 -27.28 -14.42
CA LEU A 113 0.08 -26.27 -15.30
C LEU A 113 -0.81 -25.03 -15.42
N CYS A 114 -2.11 -25.21 -15.66
CA CYS A 114 -3.08 -24.11 -15.77
C CYS A 114 -3.13 -23.27 -14.49
N LEU A 115 -3.20 -23.93 -13.32
CA LEU A 115 -3.22 -23.25 -12.03
C LEU A 115 -1.89 -22.55 -11.71
N THR A 116 -0.76 -23.15 -12.09
CA THR A 116 0.56 -22.52 -11.95
C THR A 116 0.68 -21.27 -12.82
N LEU A 117 0.26 -21.34 -14.09
CA LEU A 117 0.27 -20.18 -14.99
C LEU A 117 -0.66 -19.06 -14.50
N LYS A 118 -1.84 -19.42 -13.99
CA LYS A 118 -2.74 -18.46 -13.35
C LYS A 118 -2.07 -17.82 -12.14
N ASP A 119 -1.49 -18.61 -11.24
CA ASP A 119 -0.77 -18.08 -10.08
C ASP A 119 0.31 -17.07 -10.50
N ARG A 120 1.14 -17.41 -11.50
CA ARG A 120 2.16 -16.49 -12.01
C ARG A 120 1.61 -15.23 -12.66
N LEU A 121 0.45 -15.29 -13.32
CA LEU A 121 -0.19 -14.09 -13.85
C LEU A 121 -0.70 -13.16 -12.73
N TYR A 122 -1.33 -13.72 -11.70
CA TYR A 122 -1.92 -12.96 -10.60
C TYR A 122 -0.90 -12.53 -9.54
N ASN A 123 0.27 -13.17 -9.52
CA ASN A 123 1.37 -12.93 -8.59
C ASN A 123 2.69 -12.70 -9.33
N ALA A 124 2.64 -12.00 -10.47
CA ALA A 124 3.77 -11.86 -11.39
C ALA A 124 5.04 -11.30 -10.73
N GLY A 125 4.90 -10.28 -9.89
CA GLY A 125 6.03 -9.71 -9.15
C GLY A 125 6.54 -10.57 -7.99
N ASN A 126 5.94 -11.73 -7.70
CA ASN A 126 6.41 -12.63 -6.65
C ASN A 126 7.44 -13.65 -7.12
N TYR A 127 7.59 -13.83 -8.43
CA TYR A 127 8.47 -14.83 -9.00
C TYR A 127 9.39 -14.20 -10.04
N CYS A 128 10.63 -14.68 -10.10
CA CYS A 128 11.57 -14.28 -11.13
C CYS A 128 11.03 -14.65 -12.51
N MET A 129 10.91 -13.68 -13.41
CA MET A 129 10.42 -13.92 -14.77
C MET A 129 11.31 -14.86 -15.60
N MET A 130 12.56 -15.10 -15.18
CA MET A 130 13.53 -15.93 -15.90
C MET A 130 13.78 -17.31 -15.29
N CYS A 131 13.77 -17.46 -13.96
CA CYS A 131 13.99 -18.77 -13.33
C CYS A 131 12.77 -19.33 -12.61
N ASP A 132 11.70 -18.54 -12.49
CA ASP A 132 10.47 -18.89 -11.78
C ASP A 132 10.66 -19.14 -10.26
N ASP A 133 11.79 -18.71 -9.70
CA ASP A 133 12.01 -18.78 -8.25
C ASP A 133 11.27 -17.65 -7.54
N GLU A 134 10.76 -17.95 -6.35
CA GLU A 134 10.09 -16.98 -5.49
C GLU A 134 11.05 -15.92 -4.95
N PHE A 135 10.61 -14.67 -4.99
CA PHE A 135 11.34 -13.55 -4.42
C PHE A 135 11.19 -13.48 -2.91
N LYS A 136 12.30 -13.20 -2.22
CA LYS A 136 12.26 -12.78 -0.81
C LYS A 136 11.50 -11.46 -0.62
N PHE A 137 11.55 -10.59 -1.63
CA PHE A 137 10.92 -9.28 -1.65
C PHE A 137 10.13 -9.11 -2.95
N PRO A 138 8.85 -9.56 -2.95
CA PRO A 138 8.00 -9.49 -4.14
C PRO A 138 7.76 -8.03 -4.59
N GLY A 139 7.34 -7.81 -5.84
CA GLY A 139 6.96 -6.50 -6.39
C GLY A 139 5.57 -6.54 -7.04
N VAL A 140 5.19 -5.48 -7.75
CA VAL A 140 3.93 -5.45 -8.53
C VAL A 140 4.14 -5.93 -9.97
N LYS A 141 5.32 -5.66 -10.55
CA LYS A 141 5.65 -6.01 -11.93
C LYS A 141 6.53 -7.26 -12.04
N PRO A 142 6.45 -8.03 -13.14
CA PRO A 142 7.45 -9.03 -13.48
C PRO A 142 8.88 -8.44 -13.41
N THR A 143 9.81 -9.15 -12.80
CA THR A 143 11.22 -8.75 -12.68
C THR A 143 12.12 -9.97 -12.57
N VAL A 144 13.44 -9.78 -12.72
CA VAL A 144 14.43 -10.85 -12.50
C VAL A 144 14.97 -10.88 -11.07
N CYS A 145 15.52 -12.02 -10.68
CA CYS A 145 16.30 -12.19 -9.46
C CYS A 145 17.78 -11.92 -9.66
N ASP A 146 18.47 -11.80 -8.53
CA ASP A 146 19.89 -11.42 -8.45
C ASP A 146 20.82 -12.59 -8.84
N LYS A 147 20.27 -13.70 -9.38
CA LYS A 147 21.08 -14.78 -9.95
C LYS A 147 21.74 -14.29 -11.24
N GLN A 148 23.03 -14.57 -11.37
CA GLN A 148 23.86 -14.13 -12.50
C GLN A 148 23.23 -14.45 -13.86
N LEU A 149 22.71 -15.66 -14.07
CA LEU A 149 22.08 -16.05 -15.33
C LEU A 149 20.80 -15.25 -15.64
N CYS A 150 19.97 -14.97 -14.64
CA CYS A 150 18.73 -14.21 -14.82
C CYS A 150 19.01 -12.73 -15.09
N SER A 151 20.00 -12.18 -14.38
CA SER A 151 20.48 -10.80 -14.60
C SER A 151 21.11 -10.68 -15.98
N TYR A 152 21.96 -11.63 -16.39
CA TYR A 152 22.56 -11.67 -17.72
C TYR A 152 21.50 -11.75 -18.85
N GLN A 153 20.48 -12.60 -18.71
CA GLN A 153 19.44 -12.72 -19.74
C GLN A 153 18.61 -11.43 -19.87
N LEU A 154 18.41 -10.69 -18.78
CA LEU A 154 17.78 -9.38 -18.82
C LEU A 154 18.69 -8.32 -19.46
N GLU A 155 19.93 -8.23 -18.98
CA GLU A 155 20.88 -7.16 -19.28
C GLU A 155 21.55 -7.31 -20.65
N THR A 156 21.84 -8.54 -21.08
CA THR A 156 22.57 -8.83 -22.32
C THR A 156 21.64 -9.21 -23.47
N LEU A 157 20.49 -9.86 -23.20
CA LEU A 157 19.53 -10.25 -24.23
C LEU A 157 18.32 -9.31 -24.33
N GLY A 158 18.23 -8.29 -23.47
CA GLY A 158 17.15 -7.31 -23.46
C GLY A 158 15.79 -7.86 -23.03
N LEU A 159 15.74 -9.04 -22.40
CA LEU A 159 14.48 -9.74 -22.10
C LEU A 159 13.76 -9.08 -20.92
N GLY A 160 12.87 -8.13 -21.20
CA GLY A 160 12.12 -7.35 -20.20
C GLY A 160 12.74 -6.00 -19.85
N ALA A 161 13.83 -5.61 -20.53
CA ALA A 161 14.44 -4.30 -20.43
C ALA A 161 14.19 -3.53 -21.73
N ASP A 162 13.23 -2.63 -21.69
CA ASP A 162 12.84 -1.81 -22.84
C ASP A 162 13.32 -0.37 -22.62
N LEU A 163 13.99 0.20 -23.63
CA LEU A 163 14.41 1.61 -23.65
C LEU A 163 13.25 2.55 -24.02
N SER A 164 12.04 2.02 -24.22
CA SER A 164 10.83 2.82 -24.45
C SER A 164 10.44 3.70 -23.26
N LEU A 165 10.98 3.48 -22.05
CA LEU A 165 10.69 4.38 -20.91
C LEU A 165 11.15 5.82 -21.18
N PHE A 166 12.18 6.01 -22.01
CA PHE A 166 12.59 7.33 -22.51
C PHE A 166 11.50 8.02 -23.32
N ASP A 167 10.56 7.27 -23.92
CA ASP A 167 9.41 7.79 -24.66
C ASP A 167 8.17 7.93 -23.79
N VAL A 168 7.92 6.92 -22.95
CA VAL A 168 6.69 6.82 -22.16
C VAL A 168 6.68 7.81 -20.99
N ASP A 169 7.78 7.88 -20.23
CA ASP A 169 7.89 8.78 -19.08
C ASP A 169 9.35 9.28 -18.92
N PRO A 170 9.72 10.34 -19.67
CA PRO A 170 11.05 10.97 -19.61
C PRO A 170 11.46 11.35 -18.18
N ALA A 171 10.55 11.91 -17.38
CA ALA A 171 10.88 12.38 -16.03
C ALA A 171 11.15 11.21 -15.06
N VAL A 172 10.43 10.09 -15.18
CA VAL A 172 10.77 8.86 -14.43
C VAL A 172 12.10 8.28 -14.88
N THR A 173 12.42 8.37 -16.18
CA THR A 173 13.73 7.95 -16.69
C THR A 173 14.87 8.70 -16.03
N ASP A 174 14.79 10.04 -15.99
CA ASP A 174 15.77 10.88 -15.32
C ASP A 174 15.91 10.51 -13.83
N LEU A 175 14.77 10.34 -13.15
CA LEU A 175 14.72 9.98 -11.73
C LEU A 175 15.49 8.70 -11.42
N LEU A 176 15.26 7.65 -12.21
CA LEU A 176 15.90 6.36 -11.98
C LEU A 176 17.41 6.39 -12.26
N ILE A 177 17.84 7.09 -13.31
CA ILE A 177 19.27 7.27 -13.64
C ILE A 177 19.95 8.10 -12.54
N THR A 178 19.31 9.19 -12.10
CA THR A 178 19.80 10.06 -11.03
C THR A 178 19.99 9.32 -9.71
N PHE A 179 19.01 8.50 -9.32
CA PHE A 179 19.13 7.69 -8.09
C PHE A 179 20.18 6.59 -8.22
N ALA A 180 20.30 5.94 -9.37
CA ALA A 180 21.35 4.95 -9.61
C ALA A 180 22.75 5.58 -9.53
N ALA A 181 22.95 6.72 -10.20
CA ALA A 181 24.21 7.45 -10.16
C ALA A 181 24.58 7.85 -8.72
N SER A 182 23.62 8.40 -7.97
CA SER A 182 23.85 8.79 -6.58
C SER A 182 24.21 7.61 -5.67
N ALA A 183 23.54 6.47 -5.86
CA ALA A 183 23.84 5.26 -5.10
C ALA A 183 25.28 4.78 -5.38
N CYS A 184 25.72 4.76 -6.64
CA CYS A 184 27.07 4.35 -7.03
C CYS A 184 28.17 5.27 -6.49
N LEU A 185 27.91 6.58 -6.42
CA LEU A 185 28.87 7.58 -5.94
C LEU A 185 29.08 7.55 -4.42
N ASP A 186 28.11 7.04 -3.65
CA ASP A 186 28.20 6.95 -2.19
C ASP A 186 28.88 5.64 -1.73
N LEU A 187 30.21 5.65 -1.74
CA LEU A 187 31.04 4.49 -1.35
C LEU A 187 30.81 4.04 0.10
N HIS A 188 30.36 4.92 0.99
CA HIS A 188 30.04 4.53 2.37
C HIS A 188 28.76 3.71 2.38
N ARG A 189 27.70 4.17 1.69
CA ARG A 189 26.44 3.42 1.58
C ARG A 189 26.60 2.11 0.80
N GLN A 190 27.46 2.05 -0.21
CA GLN A 190 27.77 0.80 -0.92
C GLN A 190 28.29 -0.32 0.00
N ARG A 191 28.95 -0.01 1.13
CA ARG A 191 29.44 -1.03 2.08
C ARG A 191 28.34 -1.68 2.90
N VAL A 192 27.24 -0.94 3.16
CA VAL A 192 26.16 -1.37 4.06
C VAL A 192 24.86 -1.69 3.32
N SER A 193 24.66 -1.08 2.16
CA SER A 193 23.49 -1.22 1.29
C SER A 193 23.98 -1.27 -0.17
N PRO A 194 24.64 -2.35 -0.59
CA PRO A 194 25.22 -2.44 -1.92
C PRO A 194 24.13 -2.43 -3.00
N VAL A 195 24.45 -1.81 -4.13
CA VAL A 195 23.65 -1.93 -5.35
C VAL A 195 23.93 -3.29 -5.99
N ALA A 196 22.89 -3.95 -6.49
CA ALA A 196 23.02 -5.18 -7.26
C ALA A 196 23.57 -4.84 -8.66
N MET A 197 24.89 -4.77 -8.77
CA MET A 197 25.58 -4.31 -9.97
C MET A 197 25.27 -5.19 -11.19
N PRO A 198 25.12 -4.59 -12.40
CA PRO A 198 25.06 -5.36 -13.62
C PRO A 198 26.39 -6.08 -13.87
N VAL A 199 26.38 -7.00 -14.84
CA VAL A 199 27.58 -7.74 -15.26
C VAL A 199 28.08 -7.29 -16.64
N HIS A 200 29.40 -7.32 -16.80
CA HIS A 200 30.09 -7.17 -18.07
C HIS A 200 29.79 -8.38 -18.98
N ALA A 201 30.16 -8.28 -20.27
CA ALA A 201 29.97 -9.37 -21.22
C ALA A 201 30.80 -10.63 -20.89
N ASP A 202 31.83 -10.49 -20.06
CA ASP A 202 32.69 -11.57 -19.57
C ASP A 202 32.27 -12.09 -18.18
N ASP A 203 31.04 -11.80 -17.75
CA ASP A 203 30.44 -12.20 -16.48
C ASP A 203 31.06 -11.60 -15.21
N THR A 204 31.96 -10.62 -15.34
CA THR A 204 32.48 -9.87 -14.18
C THR A 204 31.50 -8.78 -13.74
N PRO A 205 31.28 -8.55 -12.42
CA PRO A 205 30.38 -7.49 -11.96
C PRO A 205 31.01 -6.11 -12.12
N PHE A 206 30.22 -5.11 -12.49
CA PHE A 206 30.66 -3.72 -12.50
C PHE A 206 31.09 -3.27 -11.11
N THR A 207 32.15 -2.46 -11.03
CA THR A 207 32.43 -1.71 -9.81
C THR A 207 31.50 -0.48 -9.69
N PRO A 208 31.24 0.04 -8.48
CA PRO A 208 30.45 1.28 -8.33
C PRO A 208 31.01 2.44 -9.15
N ALA A 209 32.35 2.55 -9.25
CA ALA A 209 33.02 3.61 -10.00
C ALA A 209 32.81 3.46 -11.51
N GLU A 210 32.95 2.25 -12.05
CA GLU A 210 32.65 1.95 -13.46
C GLU A 210 31.22 2.30 -13.82
N LEU A 211 30.26 1.85 -13.02
CA LEU A 211 28.85 2.10 -13.29
C LEU A 211 28.52 3.60 -13.23
N ALA A 212 29.10 4.33 -12.27
CA ALA A 212 28.95 5.79 -12.18
C ALA A 212 29.52 6.51 -13.41
N MET A 213 30.65 6.05 -13.97
CA MET A 213 31.22 6.63 -15.20
C MET A 213 30.29 6.41 -16.40
N VAL A 214 29.75 5.20 -16.59
CA VAL A 214 28.82 4.91 -17.69
C VAL A 214 27.53 5.72 -17.55
N LEU A 215 26.94 5.78 -16.34
CA LEU A 215 25.76 6.60 -16.07
C LEU A 215 26.00 8.08 -16.37
N SER A 216 27.20 8.60 -16.06
CA SER A 216 27.58 9.98 -16.36
C SER A 216 27.75 10.26 -17.86
N ALA A 217 28.07 9.22 -18.65
CA ALA A 217 28.19 9.32 -20.10
C ALA A 217 26.84 9.33 -20.83
N ILE A 218 25.77 8.80 -20.22
CA ILE A 218 24.41 8.78 -20.80
C ILE A 218 23.99 10.22 -21.21
N PRO A 219 23.53 10.45 -22.45
CA PRO A 219 23.02 11.77 -22.89
C PRO A 219 21.78 12.21 -22.12
N THR A 220 21.42 13.50 -22.21
CA THR A 220 20.20 14.04 -21.57
C THR A 220 18.96 13.25 -22.01
N VAL A 221 17.97 13.11 -21.12
CA VAL A 221 16.71 12.41 -21.45
C VAL A 221 16.02 13.07 -22.64
N GLU A 222 16.00 14.41 -22.71
CA GLU A 222 15.46 15.14 -23.86
C GLU A 222 16.09 14.68 -25.18
N SER A 223 17.42 14.60 -25.26
CA SER A 223 18.11 14.13 -26.48
C SER A 223 17.77 12.68 -26.85
N LEU A 224 17.64 11.81 -25.84
CA LEU A 224 17.35 10.39 -26.05
C LEU A 224 15.89 10.19 -26.46
N HIS A 225 14.96 10.97 -25.91
CA HIS A 225 13.56 11.00 -26.32
C HIS A 225 13.45 11.37 -27.81
N HIS A 226 14.04 12.49 -28.21
CA HIS A 226 14.01 12.97 -29.60
C HIS A 226 14.70 12.02 -30.59
N ALA A 227 15.70 11.23 -30.14
CA ALA A 227 16.39 10.28 -31.01
C ALA A 227 15.49 9.12 -31.50
N GLY A 228 14.36 8.83 -30.82
CA GLY A 228 13.43 7.76 -31.19
C GLY A 228 14.14 6.43 -31.46
N GLU A 229 13.95 5.86 -32.65
CA GLU A 229 14.59 4.59 -33.07
C GLU A 229 16.14 4.64 -33.08
N SER A 230 16.74 5.83 -33.23
CA SER A 230 18.20 6.02 -33.22
C SER A 230 18.78 6.11 -31.80
N ARG A 231 17.94 6.04 -30.76
CA ARG A 231 18.37 6.16 -29.35
C ARG A 231 19.45 5.17 -28.96
N LYS A 232 19.31 3.90 -29.37
CA LYS A 232 20.28 2.87 -29.01
C LYS A 232 21.66 3.21 -29.60
N LEU A 233 21.71 3.65 -30.86
CA LEU A 233 22.95 4.08 -31.50
C LEU A 233 23.58 5.25 -30.73
N MET A 234 22.78 6.25 -30.36
CA MET A 234 23.25 7.40 -29.58
C MET A 234 23.82 6.99 -28.21
N LEU A 235 23.22 5.99 -27.54
CA LEU A 235 23.75 5.44 -26.30
C LEU A 235 25.08 4.72 -26.54
N ASP A 236 25.14 3.83 -27.54
CA ASP A 236 26.34 3.06 -27.88
C ASP A 236 27.53 3.98 -28.28
N GLU A 237 27.26 5.11 -28.95
CA GLU A 237 28.25 6.13 -29.29
C GLU A 237 28.77 6.90 -28.07
N ALA A 238 27.93 7.11 -27.05
CA ALA A 238 28.31 7.78 -25.81
C ALA A 238 29.17 6.89 -24.92
N ASP A 239 28.78 5.62 -24.78
CA ASP A 239 29.56 4.56 -24.12
C ASP A 239 29.03 3.19 -24.58
N ALA A 240 29.92 2.25 -24.89
CA ALA A 240 29.54 0.92 -25.39
C ALA A 240 28.64 0.11 -24.44
N GLN A 241 28.60 0.47 -23.15
CA GLN A 241 27.75 -0.14 -22.13
C GLN A 241 26.53 0.71 -21.75
N ALA A 242 26.38 1.95 -22.26
CA ALA A 242 25.31 2.85 -21.84
C ALA A 242 23.90 2.29 -22.08
N ALA A 243 23.66 1.67 -23.25
CA ALA A 243 22.36 1.07 -23.55
C ALA A 243 22.02 -0.07 -22.57
N ARG A 244 23.01 -0.91 -22.24
CA ARG A 244 22.87 -2.00 -21.27
C ARG A 244 22.59 -1.46 -19.87
N VAL A 245 23.36 -0.46 -19.43
CA VAL A 245 23.21 0.14 -18.10
C VAL A 245 21.86 0.83 -17.96
N ALA A 246 21.40 1.59 -18.95
CA ALA A 246 20.07 2.21 -18.94
C ALA A 246 18.96 1.14 -18.84
N ALA A 247 19.06 0.09 -19.66
CA ALA A 247 18.12 -1.03 -19.65
C ALA A 247 18.10 -1.73 -18.27
N TRP A 248 19.27 -1.95 -17.65
CA TRP A 248 19.40 -2.47 -16.28
C TRP A 248 18.71 -1.57 -15.24
N VAL A 249 18.91 -0.25 -15.30
CA VAL A 249 18.29 0.71 -14.37
C VAL A 249 16.76 0.56 -14.39
N PHE A 250 16.16 0.46 -15.58
CA PHE A 250 14.70 0.39 -15.75
C PHE A 250 14.13 -0.95 -15.36
N ALA A 251 14.79 -2.03 -15.76
CA ALA A 251 14.31 -3.37 -15.54
C ALA A 251 14.44 -3.82 -14.08
N THR A 252 15.49 -3.39 -13.37
CA THR A 252 15.69 -3.74 -11.97
C THR A 252 14.95 -2.85 -10.99
N ASN A 253 14.45 -1.68 -11.42
CA ASN A 253 13.51 -0.90 -10.62
C ASN A 253 12.30 -1.79 -10.33
N ARG A 254 11.88 -2.01 -9.07
CA ARG A 254 10.70 -2.85 -8.75
C ARG A 254 9.44 -2.03 -8.48
N ALA A 255 9.61 -0.71 -8.36
CA ALA A 255 8.53 0.25 -8.21
C ALA A 255 7.78 0.47 -9.52
N HIS A 256 6.46 0.55 -9.46
CA HIS A 256 5.70 1.24 -10.50
C HIS A 256 5.66 2.72 -10.16
N ILE A 257 6.36 3.54 -10.94
CA ILE A 257 6.47 4.99 -10.75
C ILE A 257 5.90 5.65 -12.00
N ALA A 258 5.10 6.69 -11.79
CA ALA A 258 4.58 7.51 -12.86
C ALA A 258 4.70 8.98 -12.48
N THR A 259 5.00 9.82 -13.45
CA THR A 259 4.93 11.27 -13.30
C THR A 259 3.48 11.68 -13.00
N VAL A 260 3.28 12.56 -12.01
CA VAL A 260 1.96 13.11 -11.69
C VAL A 260 1.56 14.06 -12.81
N SER A 261 0.37 13.90 -13.36
CA SER A 261 -0.14 14.81 -14.39
C SER A 261 -0.44 16.20 -13.82
N PRO A 262 -0.34 17.28 -14.62
CA PRO A 262 -0.47 18.66 -14.13
C PRO A 262 -1.75 18.94 -13.31
N GLU A 263 -2.88 18.30 -13.68
CA GLU A 263 -4.16 18.41 -12.99
C GLU A 263 -4.15 17.83 -11.55
N ASP A 264 -3.32 16.82 -11.32
CA ASP A 264 -3.18 16.12 -10.04
C ASP A 264 -2.00 16.64 -9.21
N HIS A 265 -1.26 17.64 -9.71
CA HIS A 265 -0.17 18.27 -8.97
C HIS A 265 -0.62 18.81 -7.62
N MET A 266 0.25 18.61 -6.64
CA MET A 266 0.10 19.12 -5.29
C MET A 266 0.78 20.49 -5.26
N GLU A 267 0.04 21.54 -5.62
CA GLU A 267 0.59 22.91 -5.77
C GLU A 267 1.35 23.38 -4.52
N VAL A 268 0.89 22.97 -3.34
CA VAL A 268 1.50 23.28 -2.03
C VAL A 268 2.95 22.81 -1.92
N MET A 269 3.36 21.82 -2.71
CA MET A 269 4.71 21.26 -2.73
C MET A 269 5.69 22.10 -3.56
N LYS A 270 5.22 23.06 -4.36
CA LYS A 270 6.08 24.04 -5.07
C LYS A 270 7.21 23.42 -5.91
N THR A 271 6.98 22.25 -6.50
CA THR A 271 7.87 21.64 -7.49
C THR A 271 7.06 21.04 -8.64
N PRO A 272 7.50 21.18 -9.90
CA PRO A 272 6.88 20.50 -11.03
C PRO A 272 7.24 19.01 -11.09
N HIS A 273 8.28 18.57 -10.36
CA HIS A 273 8.78 17.20 -10.39
C HIS A 273 8.13 16.38 -9.28
N GLN A 274 6.92 15.89 -9.56
CA GLN A 274 6.12 15.07 -8.64
C GLN A 274 5.86 13.70 -9.26
N PHE A 275 6.02 12.65 -8.47
CA PHE A 275 5.88 11.26 -8.92
C PHE A 275 4.97 10.49 -7.99
N HIS A 276 4.03 9.72 -8.54
CA HIS A 276 3.29 8.69 -7.81
C HIS A 276 4.11 7.40 -7.77
N ILE A 277 4.12 6.71 -6.63
CA ILE A 277 4.80 5.44 -6.50
C ILE A 277 3.87 4.34 -5.99
N HIS A 278 4.02 3.15 -6.56
CA HIS A 278 3.53 1.90 -6.01
C HIS A 278 4.72 0.90 -5.95
N THR A 279 5.41 0.87 -4.80
CA THR A 279 6.60 0.02 -4.56
C THR A 279 6.31 -1.26 -3.82
N SER A 280 5.12 -1.40 -3.24
CA SER A 280 4.79 -2.50 -2.35
C SER A 280 4.50 -3.78 -3.11
N THR A 281 5.01 -4.89 -2.58
CA THR A 281 4.61 -6.24 -2.96
C THR A 281 3.09 -6.40 -2.82
N ARG A 282 2.45 -7.32 -3.57
CA ARG A 282 1.01 -7.60 -3.37
C ARG A 282 0.70 -7.97 -1.91
N GLN A 283 1.54 -8.80 -1.29
CA GLN A 283 1.37 -9.20 0.12
C GLN A 283 1.55 -8.02 1.09
N HIS A 284 2.52 -7.12 0.83
CA HIS A 284 2.72 -5.91 1.62
C HIS A 284 1.56 -4.94 1.46
N ALA A 285 1.09 -4.75 0.22
CA ALA A 285 -0.05 -3.92 -0.10
C ALA A 285 -1.33 -4.45 0.54
N GLU A 286 -1.56 -5.76 0.53
CA GLU A 286 -2.70 -6.42 1.18
C GLU A 286 -2.63 -6.27 2.70
N LYS A 287 -1.44 -6.45 3.32
CA LYS A 287 -1.25 -6.22 4.76
C LYS A 287 -1.52 -4.76 5.13
N PHE A 288 -0.96 -3.82 4.37
CA PHE A 288 -1.20 -2.39 4.56
C PHE A 288 -2.68 -2.04 4.37
N ALA A 289 -3.32 -2.56 3.32
CA ALA A 289 -4.74 -2.34 3.03
C ALA A 289 -5.64 -2.88 4.15
N ARG A 290 -5.32 -4.04 4.72
CA ARG A 290 -6.02 -4.55 5.92
C ARG A 290 -5.85 -3.62 7.11
N LEU A 291 -4.61 -3.22 7.43
CA LEU A 291 -4.34 -2.29 8.54
C LEU A 291 -5.05 -0.95 8.33
N LYS A 292 -5.10 -0.45 7.09
CA LYS A 292 -5.83 0.76 6.69
C LYS A 292 -7.34 0.58 6.83
N ALA A 293 -7.89 -0.57 6.43
CA ALA A 293 -9.32 -0.85 6.57
C ALA A 293 -9.73 -0.98 8.05
N GLU A 294 -8.87 -1.58 8.87
CA GLU A 294 -9.11 -1.83 10.29
C GLU A 294 -8.92 -0.58 11.16
N HIS A 295 -7.92 0.25 10.85
CA HIS A 295 -7.52 1.35 11.73
C HIS A 295 -7.53 2.73 11.06
N GLY A 296 -7.74 2.80 9.75
CA GLY A 296 -7.50 3.99 8.96
C GLY A 296 -6.02 4.22 8.67
N SER A 297 -5.74 5.30 7.95
CA SER A 297 -4.39 5.74 7.62
C SER A 297 -4.29 7.26 7.66
N PHE A 298 -3.06 7.77 7.65
CA PHE A 298 -2.73 9.18 7.55
C PHE A 298 -1.45 9.36 6.73
N PHE A 299 -1.14 10.59 6.32
CA PHE A 299 0.11 10.88 5.61
C PHE A 299 1.19 11.46 6.53
N ALA A 300 2.44 11.09 6.27
CA ALA A 300 3.62 11.68 6.89
C ALA A 300 4.75 11.84 5.86
N PHE A 301 5.68 12.76 6.10
CA PHE A 301 6.84 12.96 5.25
C PHE A 301 8.00 12.08 5.67
N HIS A 302 8.73 11.51 4.71
CA HIS A 302 10.00 10.83 4.94
C HIS A 302 11.11 11.50 4.12
N GLY A 303 12.23 11.79 4.77
CA GLY A 303 13.43 12.30 4.12
C GLY A 303 14.56 11.28 4.22
N SER A 304 15.28 11.09 3.12
CA SER A 304 16.46 10.22 3.06
C SER A 304 17.51 10.79 2.11
N GLY A 305 18.78 10.44 2.36
CA GLY A 305 19.89 10.74 1.45
C GLY A 305 19.63 10.25 0.03
N LEU A 306 20.04 11.03 -0.98
CA LEU A 306 19.79 10.72 -2.40
C LEU A 306 20.21 9.29 -2.79
N SER A 307 21.37 8.86 -2.28
CA SER A 307 21.97 7.54 -2.52
C SER A 307 21.14 6.35 -2.02
N ASN A 308 20.19 6.57 -1.11
CA ASN A 308 19.32 5.49 -0.60
C ASN A 308 18.14 5.18 -1.51
N TRP A 309 17.70 6.14 -2.34
CA TRP A 309 16.44 6.00 -3.09
C TRP A 309 16.49 4.88 -4.12
N HIS A 310 17.65 4.59 -4.70
CA HIS A 310 17.81 3.44 -5.60
C HIS A 310 17.38 2.12 -4.93
N ASN A 311 17.79 1.88 -3.68
CA ASN A 311 17.46 0.68 -2.93
C ASN A 311 16.07 0.77 -2.29
N ILE A 312 15.63 1.94 -1.82
CA ILE A 312 14.27 2.15 -1.29
C ILE A 312 13.22 1.80 -2.36
N LEU A 313 13.43 2.21 -3.62
CA LEU A 313 12.51 1.85 -4.72
C LEU A 313 12.49 0.35 -5.06
N ARG A 314 13.52 -0.40 -4.65
CA ARG A 314 13.65 -1.85 -4.90
C ARG A 314 13.19 -2.71 -3.73
N GLN A 315 13.24 -2.17 -2.51
CA GLN A 315 13.08 -2.94 -1.26
C GLN A 315 12.02 -2.35 -0.32
N ASN A 316 11.42 -1.21 -0.68
CA ASN A 316 10.58 -0.37 0.17
C ASN A 316 11.38 0.25 1.34
N LEU A 317 10.73 1.09 2.15
CA LEU A 317 11.30 1.59 3.40
C LEU A 317 11.55 0.44 4.38
N LYS A 318 12.70 0.49 5.08
CA LYS A 318 13.15 -0.56 5.99
C LYS A 318 13.28 -0.07 7.41
N VAL A 319 12.94 -0.93 8.37
CA VAL A 319 13.30 -0.71 9.78
C VAL A 319 14.82 -0.91 9.91
N ALA A 320 15.56 0.19 9.79
CA ALA A 320 17.02 0.18 9.76
C ALA A 320 17.66 0.25 11.16
N SER A 321 16.86 0.44 12.21
CA SER A 321 17.35 0.65 13.58
C SER A 321 18.23 -0.51 14.05
N ASN A 322 19.36 -0.19 14.70
CA ASN A 322 20.33 -1.18 15.19
C ASN A 322 20.94 -2.10 14.10
N THR A 323 20.87 -1.69 12.83
CA THR A 323 21.53 -2.37 11.70
C THR A 323 22.60 -1.46 11.07
N PRO A 324 23.50 -2.01 10.22
CA PRO A 324 24.42 -1.19 9.42
C PRO A 324 23.73 -0.17 8.49
N LEU A 325 22.42 -0.32 8.22
CA LEU A 325 21.65 0.60 7.39
C LEU A 325 21.28 1.90 8.13
N MET A 326 21.36 1.92 9.47
CA MET A 326 20.98 3.06 10.31
C MET A 326 21.86 4.28 9.99
N SER A 327 21.25 5.32 9.44
CA SER A 327 21.94 6.58 9.12
C SER A 327 21.71 7.67 10.17
N ALA A 328 20.55 7.67 10.83
CA ALA A 328 20.21 8.54 11.95
C ALA A 328 19.87 7.69 13.18
N GLY A 329 20.13 8.21 14.39
CA GLY A 329 19.88 7.47 15.63
C GLY A 329 18.39 7.21 15.89
N ALA A 330 18.10 6.13 16.61
CA ALA A 330 16.75 5.69 16.97
C ALA A 330 16.26 6.32 18.30
N ALA A 331 16.20 7.65 18.36
CA ALA A 331 15.95 8.39 19.61
C ALA A 331 14.58 8.12 20.27
N TYR A 332 13.57 7.71 19.50
CA TYR A 332 12.22 7.40 19.95
C TYR A 332 11.87 5.91 19.80
N GLY A 333 12.88 5.04 19.74
CA GLY A 333 12.71 3.60 19.57
C GLY A 333 12.99 3.12 18.14
N GLU A 334 12.96 1.80 17.97
CA GLU A 334 13.26 1.16 16.69
C GLU A 334 12.13 1.37 15.68
N GLY A 335 12.46 1.83 14.48
CA GLY A 335 11.46 1.96 13.42
C GLY A 335 11.90 2.79 12.23
N ILE A 336 10.94 3.00 11.33
CA ILE A 336 10.98 3.93 10.20
C ILE A 336 10.51 5.29 10.71
N TYR A 337 11.38 6.30 10.60
CA TYR A 337 11.11 7.65 11.06
C TYR A 337 10.51 8.50 9.94
N MET A 338 9.42 9.19 10.28
CA MET A 338 8.71 10.14 9.43
C MET A 338 8.31 11.36 10.27
N ALA A 339 7.82 12.41 9.63
CA ALA A 339 7.40 13.63 10.32
C ALA A 339 6.09 14.18 9.78
N ALA A 340 5.33 14.86 10.64
CA ALA A 340 4.13 15.59 10.25
C ALA A 340 4.46 16.73 9.28
N ALA A 341 5.60 17.41 9.47
CA ALA A 341 6.01 18.56 8.68
C ALA A 341 7.14 18.20 7.69
N SER A 342 7.03 18.68 6.46
CA SER A 342 8.04 18.49 5.40
C SER A 342 9.42 19.02 5.79
N SER A 343 9.46 20.16 6.49
CA SER A 343 10.67 20.83 6.98
C SER A 343 11.50 19.96 7.94
N MET A 344 10.83 19.17 8.79
CA MET A 344 11.48 18.26 9.71
C MET A 344 12.14 17.10 8.96
N SER A 345 11.41 16.47 8.05
CA SER A 345 11.95 15.41 7.19
C SER A 345 13.03 15.92 6.24
N ALA A 346 12.98 17.19 5.82
CA ALA A 346 14.00 17.81 4.99
C ALA A 346 15.40 17.78 5.62
N SER A 347 15.49 17.81 6.96
CA SER A 347 16.78 17.73 7.68
C SER A 347 17.50 16.38 7.49
N TYR A 348 16.77 15.32 7.10
CA TYR A 348 17.31 13.98 6.90
C TYR A 348 17.73 13.69 5.45
N LEU A 349 17.54 14.64 4.53
CA LEU A 349 17.84 14.49 3.10
C LEU A 349 19.33 14.45 2.78
N ARG A 350 20.20 14.85 3.73
CA ARG A 350 21.68 14.89 3.60
C ARG A 350 22.12 15.48 2.25
N THR A 351 22.32 16.80 2.21
CA THR A 351 22.59 17.61 1.01
C THR A 351 23.94 17.36 0.30
N SER A 352 24.62 16.25 0.57
CA SER A 352 25.92 15.91 -0.02
C SER A 352 25.85 14.86 -1.15
N GLY A 353 24.65 14.36 -1.47
CA GLY A 353 24.47 13.37 -2.53
C GLY A 353 24.59 14.00 -3.93
N LYS A 354 25.66 13.69 -4.65
CA LYS A 354 25.76 13.99 -6.08
C LYS A 354 24.79 13.06 -6.85
N GLY A 355 24.03 13.63 -7.78
CA GLY A 355 23.13 12.89 -8.67
C GLY A 355 23.79 12.59 -10.01
N TRP A 356 22.98 12.55 -11.07
CA TRP A 356 23.45 12.48 -12.44
C TRP A 356 23.70 13.90 -12.98
N ASP A 357 24.89 14.18 -13.50
CA ASP A 357 25.31 15.53 -13.90
C ASP A 357 24.46 16.15 -15.02
N ARG A 358 23.77 15.32 -15.79
CA ARG A 358 22.90 15.72 -16.91
C ARG A 358 21.40 15.61 -16.58
N SER A 359 21.07 15.45 -15.29
CA SER A 359 19.70 15.41 -14.81
C SER A 359 19.01 16.77 -14.96
N ASP A 360 17.75 16.75 -15.40
CA ASP A 360 16.87 17.92 -15.43
C ASP A 360 16.57 18.46 -14.01
N PHE A 361 16.80 17.65 -12.97
CA PHE A 361 16.67 18.07 -11.57
C PHE A 361 17.89 18.83 -11.05
N GLY A 362 18.94 18.95 -11.86
CA GLY A 362 20.24 19.50 -11.49
C GLY A 362 21.20 18.46 -10.88
N PRO A 363 22.46 18.85 -10.60
CA PRO A 363 23.52 17.91 -10.24
C PRO A 363 23.48 17.41 -8.79
N MET A 364 22.74 18.08 -7.90
CA MET A 364 22.61 17.73 -6.47
C MET A 364 21.16 17.79 -5.99
N PRO A 365 20.24 17.04 -6.64
CA PRO A 365 18.85 17.11 -6.29
C PRO A 365 18.60 16.45 -4.92
N VAL A 366 17.49 16.81 -4.30
CA VAL A 366 17.00 16.16 -3.08
C VAL A 366 15.60 15.60 -3.33
N CYS A 367 15.29 14.50 -2.66
CA CYS A 367 14.03 13.78 -2.82
C CYS A 367 13.32 13.64 -1.48
N LEU A 368 12.15 14.25 -1.37
CA LEU A 368 11.26 14.13 -0.21
C LEU A 368 10.11 13.19 -0.57
N ALA A 369 9.78 12.23 0.29
CA ALA A 369 8.62 11.38 0.09
C ALA A 369 7.44 11.76 0.96
N LEU A 370 6.23 11.62 0.40
CA LEU A 370 5.00 11.45 1.16
C LEU A 370 4.73 9.96 1.33
N VAL A 371 4.46 9.55 2.56
CA VAL A 371 4.24 8.17 2.96
C VAL A 371 2.85 8.07 3.54
N GLU A 372 2.07 7.10 3.08
CA GLU A 372 0.82 6.71 3.73
C GLU A 372 1.15 5.74 4.87
N VAL A 373 0.61 6.01 6.06
CA VAL A 373 0.93 5.31 7.30
C VAL A 373 -0.36 4.78 7.89
N ALA A 374 -0.44 3.47 8.15
CA ALA A 374 -1.59 2.87 8.80
C ALA A 374 -1.63 3.27 10.28
N ASN A 375 -2.82 3.55 10.81
CA ASN A 375 -2.99 3.95 12.20
C ASN A 375 -2.98 2.74 13.17
N SER A 376 -1.94 1.91 13.07
CA SER A 376 -1.78 0.67 13.83
C SER A 376 -1.11 0.92 15.19
N SER A 377 -1.29 -0.01 16.15
CA SER A 377 -0.55 -0.05 17.41
C SER A 377 0.98 -0.12 17.26
N ARG A 378 1.45 -0.41 16.05
CA ARG A 378 2.86 -0.46 15.63
C ARG A 378 3.42 0.90 15.17
N VAL A 379 2.59 1.94 15.20
CA VAL A 379 2.94 3.31 14.80
C VAL A 379 2.77 4.24 15.99
N HIS A 380 3.82 4.98 16.31
CA HIS A 380 3.88 5.82 17.49
C HIS A 380 4.17 7.27 17.13
N TRP A 381 3.42 8.18 17.76
CA TRP A 381 3.62 9.62 17.66
C TRP A 381 4.49 10.12 18.82
N HIS A 382 5.48 10.95 18.51
CA HIS A 382 6.41 11.53 19.46
C HIS A 382 6.56 13.03 19.22
N ALA A 383 7.22 13.71 20.17
CA ALA A 383 7.53 15.14 20.10
C ALA A 383 6.28 15.98 19.74
N GLN A 384 5.22 15.90 20.56
CA GLN A 384 3.98 16.66 20.37
C GLN A 384 3.37 16.43 18.97
N ASN A 385 3.27 15.16 18.56
CA ASN A 385 2.74 14.72 17.27
C ASN A 385 3.49 15.28 16.06
N GLN A 386 4.80 15.52 16.17
CA GLN A 386 5.63 15.97 15.05
C GLN A 386 6.40 14.81 14.41
N ILE A 387 6.76 13.79 15.19
CA ILE A 387 7.56 12.65 14.74
C ILE A 387 6.70 11.39 14.78
N VAL A 388 6.78 10.60 13.72
CA VAL A 388 6.10 9.31 13.59
C VAL A 388 7.15 8.23 13.47
N VAL A 389 7.03 7.18 14.27
CA VAL A 389 7.90 6.00 14.22
C VAL A 389 7.04 4.76 13.97
N ALA A 390 7.25 4.11 12.83
CA ALA A 390 6.62 2.82 12.51
C ALA A 390 7.61 1.68 12.76
N ASN A 391 7.32 0.79 13.70
CA ASN A 391 8.20 -0.33 14.04
C ASN A 391 8.00 -1.57 13.15
N ASP A 392 7.05 -1.53 12.22
CA ASP A 392 6.79 -2.57 11.23
C ASP A 392 6.67 -1.94 9.83
N GLU A 393 7.40 -2.52 8.87
CA GLU A 393 7.43 -2.08 7.47
C GLU A 393 6.03 -2.14 6.82
N SER A 394 5.18 -3.09 7.22
CA SER A 394 3.82 -3.25 6.71
C SER A 394 2.86 -2.12 7.11
N CYS A 395 3.26 -1.27 8.06
CA CYS A 395 2.49 -0.09 8.46
C CYS A 395 2.72 1.12 7.57
N VAL A 396 3.62 1.05 6.58
CA VAL A 396 3.93 2.18 5.69
C VAL A 396 3.86 1.79 4.21
N MET A 397 3.46 2.76 3.39
CA MET A 397 3.47 2.68 1.95
C MET A 397 3.96 4.00 1.35
N LEU A 398 5.01 3.95 0.53
CA LEU A 398 5.41 5.13 -0.25
C LEU A 398 4.28 5.53 -1.19
N HIS A 399 3.98 6.83 -1.27
CA HIS A 399 2.85 7.34 -2.04
C HIS A 399 3.29 8.37 -3.10
N HIS A 400 4.07 9.38 -2.70
CA HIS A 400 4.64 10.37 -3.62
C HIS A 400 6.13 10.61 -3.40
N LEU A 401 6.85 10.99 -4.46
CA LEU A 401 8.14 11.68 -4.38
C LEU A 401 8.03 13.09 -4.93
N PHE A 402 8.73 14.00 -4.27
CA PHE A 402 8.93 15.38 -4.70
C PHE A 402 10.42 15.63 -4.86
N ILE A 403 10.82 16.05 -6.06
CA ILE A 403 12.21 16.34 -6.37
C ILE A 403 12.44 17.84 -6.40
N TYR A 404 13.53 18.27 -5.78
CA TYR A 404 13.94 19.67 -5.74
C TYR A 404 15.42 19.76 -6.09
N ALA A 405 15.82 20.86 -6.74
CA ALA A 405 17.23 21.14 -7.02
C ALA A 405 18.07 21.32 -5.76
N SER A 406 17.46 21.67 -4.62
CA SER A 406 18.10 21.73 -3.30
C SER A 406 17.05 21.74 -2.18
N SER A 407 17.49 21.47 -0.94
CA SER A 407 16.60 21.45 0.23
C SER A 407 15.95 22.80 0.55
N SER A 408 16.51 23.93 0.11
CA SER A 408 15.90 25.25 0.29
C SER A 408 14.64 25.45 -0.55
N GLY A 409 14.43 24.64 -1.59
CA GLY A 409 13.20 24.64 -2.40
C GLY A 409 12.01 23.97 -1.70
N ILE A 410 12.23 23.22 -0.62
CA ILE A 410 11.19 22.46 0.06
C ILE A 410 10.31 23.42 0.89
N PRO A 411 9.00 23.50 0.61
CA PRO A 411 8.11 24.35 1.40
C PRO A 411 7.88 23.73 2.78
N HIS A 412 7.59 24.57 3.78
CA HIS A 412 7.10 24.11 5.07
C HIS A 412 5.59 23.84 4.99
N VAL A 413 5.20 22.57 4.99
CA VAL A 413 3.80 22.12 4.94
C VAL A 413 3.61 20.91 5.84
N PHE A 414 2.39 20.71 6.37
CA PHE A 414 2.06 19.50 7.11
C PHE A 414 1.43 18.46 6.19
N ALA A 415 1.77 17.19 6.35
CA ALA A 415 1.35 16.11 5.46
C ALA A 415 -0.19 15.97 5.38
N LYS A 416 -0.89 16.25 6.49
CA LYS A 416 -2.36 16.33 6.55
C LYS A 416 -2.96 17.38 5.60
N ASP A 417 -2.20 18.40 5.23
CA ASP A 417 -2.63 19.50 4.36
C ASP A 417 -2.21 19.28 2.89
N VAL A 418 -1.42 18.24 2.62
CA VAL A 418 -0.82 17.97 1.30
C VAL A 418 -1.67 16.99 0.48
N ALA A 419 -2.11 15.87 1.06
CA ALA A 419 -2.86 14.87 0.31
C ALA A 419 -4.29 15.31 -0.04
N LYS A 420 -4.61 15.36 -1.33
CA LYS A 420 -5.99 15.45 -1.86
C LYS A 420 -6.78 14.13 -1.67
N PHE A 421 -6.66 13.42 -0.55
CA PHE A 421 -7.80 12.62 -0.09
C PHE A 421 -8.62 13.56 0.75
N LYS A 422 -9.50 14.32 0.09
CA LYS A 422 -10.29 15.31 0.81
C LYS A 422 -11.06 14.63 1.95
N PHE A 423 -11.43 13.36 1.76
CA PHE A 423 -12.09 12.48 2.72
C PHE A 423 -11.79 11.00 2.44
N LYS A 424 -12.00 10.13 3.43
CA LYS A 424 -11.82 8.67 3.34
C LYS A 424 -12.87 7.96 2.45
N ASN A 425 -14.01 8.60 2.22
CA ASN A 425 -15.07 8.13 1.35
C ASN A 425 -15.15 8.96 0.05
N THR A 426 -15.67 8.35 -1.02
CA THR A 426 -15.95 9.01 -2.31
C THR A 426 -17.42 9.41 -2.48
N THR A 427 -18.32 8.69 -1.80
CA THR A 427 -19.76 8.96 -1.71
C THR A 427 -20.25 8.74 -0.28
N THR A 428 -21.39 9.35 0.10
CA THR A 428 -22.07 9.07 1.39
C THR A 428 -22.60 7.62 1.43
N ILE A 429 -22.76 7.04 2.62
CA ILE A 429 -22.97 5.59 2.80
C ILE A 429 -24.39 5.15 2.47
N ALA A 430 -25.39 5.95 2.81
CA ALA A 430 -26.80 5.63 2.57
C ALA A 430 -27.34 6.29 1.31
N TYR A 431 -27.03 7.58 1.08
CA TYR A 431 -27.59 8.31 -0.07
C TYR A 431 -26.70 8.24 -1.32
N GLY A 432 -25.46 7.75 -1.22
CA GLY A 432 -24.56 7.63 -2.36
C GLY A 432 -24.15 8.98 -2.96
N SER A 433 -24.34 10.09 -2.23
CA SER A 433 -24.09 11.43 -2.76
C SER A 433 -22.61 11.75 -2.79
N THR A 434 -22.16 12.42 -3.83
CA THR A 434 -20.77 12.91 -3.96
C THR A 434 -20.52 14.12 -3.07
N TYR A 435 -19.25 14.40 -2.76
CA TYR A 435 -18.88 15.57 -1.95
C TYR A 435 -19.45 16.89 -2.48
N GLU A 436 -19.37 17.11 -3.80
CA GLU A 436 -19.83 18.36 -4.42
C GLU A 436 -21.36 18.51 -4.38
N GLU A 437 -22.11 17.41 -4.46
CA GLU A 437 -23.57 17.43 -4.32
C GLU A 437 -23.99 17.83 -2.90
N VAL A 438 -23.40 17.19 -1.88
CA VAL A 438 -23.70 17.47 -0.48
C VAL A 438 -23.29 18.89 -0.09
N LYS A 439 -22.13 19.33 -0.56
CA LYS A 439 -21.64 20.70 -0.36
C LYS A 439 -22.57 21.73 -0.99
N ARG A 440 -22.99 21.53 -2.24
CA ARG A 440 -23.92 22.42 -2.94
C ARG A 440 -25.27 22.50 -2.24
N ALA A 441 -25.72 21.41 -1.63
CA ALA A 441 -26.94 21.36 -0.83
C ALA A 441 -26.83 22.06 0.55
N GLY A 442 -25.63 22.50 0.96
CA GLY A 442 -25.40 23.09 2.28
C GLY A 442 -25.53 22.08 3.44
N LYS A 443 -25.39 20.78 3.15
CA LYS A 443 -25.58 19.67 4.08
C LYS A 443 -24.27 18.99 4.51
N LEU A 444 -23.14 19.51 4.06
CA LEU A 444 -21.83 18.91 4.27
C LEU A 444 -21.43 18.95 5.75
N LEU A 445 -21.37 17.77 6.36
CA LEU A 445 -20.67 17.53 7.61
C LEU A 445 -19.34 16.82 7.30
N VAL A 446 -18.26 17.28 7.94
CA VAL A 446 -16.97 16.59 7.92
C VAL A 446 -16.63 16.22 9.35
N THR A 447 -16.35 14.95 9.59
CA THR A 447 -15.99 14.44 10.92
C THR A 447 -14.47 14.38 11.10
N SER A 448 -14.03 14.38 12.36
CA SER A 448 -12.61 14.42 12.73
C SER A 448 -11.79 13.23 12.25
N ASP A 449 -12.46 12.13 11.92
CA ASP A 449 -11.89 10.93 11.29
C ASP A 449 -11.88 10.98 9.75
N GLU A 450 -12.12 12.16 9.18
CA GLU A 450 -11.96 12.51 7.76
C GLU A 450 -12.98 11.86 6.82
N TYR A 451 -14.16 11.51 7.30
CA TYR A 451 -15.31 11.19 6.44
C TYR A 451 -16.12 12.46 6.14
N PHE A 452 -16.61 12.60 4.91
CA PHE A 452 -17.68 13.55 4.61
C PHE A 452 -19.03 12.86 4.64
N TRP A 453 -20.04 13.61 5.07
CA TRP A 453 -21.40 13.15 5.25
C TRP A 453 -22.39 14.16 4.72
N ASP A 454 -23.54 13.65 4.28
CA ASP A 454 -24.77 14.41 4.32
C ASP A 454 -25.29 14.38 5.77
N ILE A 455 -25.46 15.55 6.38
CA ILE A 455 -25.97 15.66 7.76
C ILE A 455 -27.35 15.03 7.94
N GLU A 456 -28.21 15.04 6.92
CA GLU A 456 -29.54 14.43 6.98
C GLU A 456 -29.42 12.90 7.12
N GLU A 457 -28.52 12.30 6.36
CA GLU A 457 -28.20 10.88 6.42
C GLU A 457 -27.71 10.47 7.83
N VAL A 458 -26.82 11.27 8.42
CA VAL A 458 -26.31 11.02 9.77
C VAL A 458 -27.42 11.12 10.81
N VAL A 459 -28.31 12.10 10.69
CA VAL A 459 -29.46 12.26 11.60
C VAL A 459 -30.40 11.06 11.49
N ASP A 460 -30.74 10.62 10.28
CA ASP A 460 -31.60 9.46 10.05
C ASP A 460 -30.99 8.19 10.65
N MET A 461 -29.70 7.96 10.43
CA MET A 461 -28.99 6.82 11.01
C MET A 461 -29.04 6.82 12.55
N ILE A 462 -28.80 7.98 13.17
CA ILE A 462 -28.83 8.11 14.63
C ILE A 462 -30.25 7.88 15.16
N GLN A 463 -31.27 8.40 14.48
CA GLN A 463 -32.67 8.17 14.87
C GLN A 463 -33.09 6.70 14.73
N ALA A 464 -32.69 6.05 13.64
CA ALA A 464 -32.93 4.63 13.40
C ALA A 464 -32.27 3.74 14.47
N LYS A 465 -31.09 4.15 14.96
CA LYS A 465 -30.39 3.51 16.10
C LYS A 465 -30.76 4.12 17.45
N HIS A 466 -31.93 4.74 17.58
CA HIS A 466 -32.47 5.26 18.84
C HIS A 466 -31.54 6.21 19.62
N GLY A 467 -30.77 7.04 18.92
CA GLY A 467 -29.87 8.03 19.52
C GLY A 467 -28.44 7.55 19.74
N LEU A 468 -28.06 6.42 19.14
CA LEU A 468 -26.69 5.92 19.16
C LEU A 468 -25.84 6.64 18.10
N PHE A 469 -24.83 7.40 18.54
CA PHE A 469 -23.95 8.19 17.67
C PHE A 469 -22.77 7.36 17.18
N ILE A 470 -23.03 6.45 16.24
CA ILE A 470 -22.01 5.58 15.63
C ILE A 470 -21.75 6.01 14.20
N ASN A 471 -20.48 6.06 13.82
CA ASN A 471 -20.06 6.22 12.46
C ASN A 471 -20.37 4.94 11.65
N GLY A 472 -21.19 5.07 10.61
CA GLY A 472 -21.61 3.95 9.76
C GLY A 472 -20.51 3.30 8.92
N TYR A 473 -19.39 3.96 8.68
CA TYR A 473 -18.27 3.40 7.90
C TYR A 473 -17.37 2.48 8.73
N ASN A 474 -17.08 2.83 9.98
CA ASN A 474 -16.13 2.10 10.83
C ASN A 474 -16.79 1.45 12.06
N GLN A 475 -18.08 1.66 12.28
CA GLN A 475 -18.85 1.21 13.45
C GLN A 475 -18.31 1.70 14.80
N LEU A 476 -17.41 2.69 14.80
CA LEU A 476 -16.92 3.33 16.02
C LEU A 476 -17.83 4.49 16.43
N PRO A 477 -17.91 4.83 17.72
CA PRO A 477 -18.62 6.02 18.14
C PRO A 477 -18.00 7.30 17.58
N PHE A 478 -18.84 8.27 17.22
CA PHE A 478 -18.37 9.59 16.83
C PHE A 478 -17.60 10.26 17.99
N ALA A 479 -16.52 10.97 17.66
CA ALA A 479 -15.78 11.72 18.66
C ALA A 479 -16.67 12.79 19.31
N PRO A 480 -16.42 13.19 20.58
CA PRO A 480 -17.26 14.18 21.26
C PRO A 480 -17.40 15.50 20.49
N ALA A 481 -16.33 15.95 19.81
CA ALA A 481 -16.37 17.15 18.96
C ALA A 481 -17.30 16.96 17.75
N ASP A 482 -17.30 15.78 17.13
CA ASP A 482 -18.16 15.45 16.00
C ASP A 482 -19.63 15.36 16.41
N VAL A 483 -19.91 14.78 17.58
CA VAL A 483 -21.27 14.76 18.16
C VAL A 483 -21.81 16.18 18.34
N GLN A 484 -20.98 17.10 18.84
CA GLN A 484 -21.34 18.51 18.94
C GLN A 484 -21.52 19.16 17.57
N ALA A 485 -20.67 18.84 16.59
CA ALA A 485 -20.79 19.34 15.23
C ALA A 485 -22.09 18.87 14.56
N ILE A 486 -22.46 17.60 14.73
CA ILE A 486 -23.73 17.02 14.26
C ILE A 486 -24.91 17.79 14.86
N MET A 487 -24.98 17.90 16.19
CA MET A 487 -26.11 18.54 16.88
C MET A 487 -26.23 20.05 16.63
N ASN A 488 -25.12 20.71 16.31
CA ASN A 488 -25.04 22.15 16.08
C ASN A 488 -24.83 22.51 14.60
N HIS A 489 -24.99 21.55 13.69
CA HIS A 489 -24.77 21.76 12.27
C HIS A 489 -25.62 22.92 11.73
N ALA A 490 -25.03 23.75 10.86
CA ALA A 490 -25.62 25.02 10.42
C ALA A 490 -26.96 24.86 9.70
N SER A 491 -27.18 23.75 9.01
CA SER A 491 -28.44 23.41 8.34
C SER A 491 -29.62 23.20 9.30
N GLY A 492 -29.35 22.94 10.59
CA GLY A 492 -30.36 22.76 11.62
C GLY A 492 -30.93 21.35 11.77
N TYR A 493 -30.61 20.41 10.87
CA TYR A 493 -31.09 19.01 10.93
C TYR A 493 -30.78 18.33 12.27
N GLY A 494 -29.58 18.51 12.81
CA GLY A 494 -29.15 17.90 14.08
C GLY A 494 -29.88 18.39 15.33
N LYS A 495 -30.71 19.45 15.26
CA LYS A 495 -31.44 19.96 16.42
C LYS A 495 -32.40 18.92 17.02
N VAL A 496 -32.97 18.05 16.18
CA VAL A 496 -33.89 16.99 16.63
C VAL A 496 -33.20 16.00 17.57
N LEU A 497 -31.89 15.77 17.39
CA LEU A 497 -31.13 14.82 18.18
C LEU A 497 -30.95 15.26 19.63
N ARG A 498 -31.03 16.56 19.95
CA ARG A 498 -30.91 17.05 21.33
C ARG A 498 -32.03 16.56 22.24
N GLN A 499 -33.26 16.52 21.70
CA GLN A 499 -34.41 16.01 22.43
C GLN A 499 -34.27 14.51 22.67
N LEU A 500 -33.83 13.77 21.64
CA LEU A 500 -33.57 12.34 21.73
C LEU A 500 -32.46 12.04 22.75
N GLU A 501 -31.39 12.82 22.76
CA GLU A 501 -30.28 12.67 23.69
C GLU A 501 -30.71 12.97 25.14
N SER A 502 -31.51 14.02 25.36
CA SER A 502 -32.07 14.30 26.67
C SER A 502 -32.99 13.18 27.17
N ALA A 503 -33.81 12.59 26.27
CA ALA A 503 -34.68 11.47 26.61
C ALA A 503 -33.87 10.22 26.95
N ASN A 504 -32.85 9.90 26.16
CA ASN A 504 -31.96 8.77 26.43
C ASN A 504 -31.17 8.94 27.72
N ALA A 505 -30.66 10.14 28.01
CA ALA A 505 -29.96 10.42 29.27
C ALA A 505 -30.86 10.23 30.50
N ALA A 506 -32.17 10.48 30.39
CA ALA A 506 -33.13 10.27 31.48
C ALA A 506 -33.31 8.78 31.84
N LEU A 507 -33.14 7.86 30.87
CA LEU A 507 -33.21 6.40 31.09
C LEU A 507 -32.13 5.89 32.04
N ARG A 508 -31.12 6.70 32.37
CA ARG A 508 -30.07 6.34 33.33
C ARG A 508 -30.62 5.97 34.71
N GLN A 509 -31.78 6.52 35.09
CA GLN A 509 -32.47 6.20 36.34
C GLN A 509 -33.01 4.76 36.38
N THR A 510 -33.22 4.15 35.21
CA THR A 510 -33.72 2.78 35.06
C THR A 510 -32.63 1.73 35.32
N ILE A 511 -31.34 2.12 35.31
CA ILE A 511 -30.21 1.20 35.50
C ILE A 511 -29.95 0.99 37.01
N PRO A 512 -30.16 -0.22 37.56
CA PRO A 512 -29.96 -0.49 38.98
C PRO A 512 -28.49 -0.44 39.42
N ASP A 513 -28.24 -0.18 40.71
CA ASP A 513 -26.89 -0.06 41.29
C ASP A 513 -26.04 -1.32 41.11
N TYR A 514 -26.65 -2.51 41.20
CA TYR A 514 -25.94 -3.77 41.03
C TYR A 514 -25.36 -3.93 39.61
N VAL A 515 -25.96 -3.30 38.60
CA VAL A 515 -25.45 -3.33 37.23
C VAL A 515 -24.15 -2.56 37.15
N TYR A 516 -24.13 -1.32 37.67
CA TYR A 516 -22.90 -0.52 37.72
C TYR A 516 -21.79 -1.22 38.50
N GLY A 517 -22.12 -1.90 39.61
CA GLY A 517 -21.15 -2.69 40.37
C GLY A 517 -20.50 -3.79 39.53
N ARG A 518 -21.28 -4.49 38.71
CA ARG A 518 -20.76 -5.54 37.83
C ARG A 518 -19.95 -4.99 36.66
N LEU A 519 -20.40 -3.90 36.03
CA LEU A 519 -19.63 -3.22 34.97
C LEU A 519 -18.26 -2.76 35.50
N ARG A 520 -18.23 -2.16 36.70
CA ARG A 520 -16.98 -1.75 37.35
C ARG A 520 -16.04 -2.92 37.59
N HIS A 521 -16.55 -4.04 38.09
CA HIS A 521 -15.75 -5.22 38.36
C HIS A 521 -15.10 -5.75 37.08
N VAL A 522 -15.88 -5.91 36.01
CA VAL A 522 -15.37 -6.34 34.70
C VAL A 522 -14.36 -5.34 34.14
N GLY A 523 -14.63 -4.04 34.26
CA GLY A 523 -13.70 -2.99 33.83
C GLY A 523 -12.35 -3.07 34.54
N ILE A 524 -12.35 -3.29 35.86
CA ILE A 524 -11.12 -3.49 36.64
C ILE A 524 -10.39 -4.76 36.18
N THR A 525 -11.10 -5.87 35.99
CA THR A 525 -10.50 -7.13 35.50
C THR A 525 -9.82 -6.94 34.14
N CYS A 526 -10.47 -6.22 33.21
CA CYS A 526 -9.90 -5.93 31.90
C CYS A 526 -8.61 -5.10 31.98
N LEU A 527 -8.55 -4.13 32.90
CA LEU A 527 -7.39 -3.25 33.07
C LEU A 527 -6.24 -3.89 33.85
N GLN A 528 -6.49 -4.98 34.60
CA GLN A 528 -5.51 -5.66 35.44
C GLN A 528 -5.04 -7.00 34.86
N ASP A 529 -5.55 -7.41 33.70
CA ASP A 529 -5.13 -8.65 33.05
C ASP A 529 -3.71 -8.51 32.48
N LEU A 530 -2.79 -9.32 33.01
CA LEU A 530 -1.37 -9.37 32.59
C LEU A 530 -1.04 -10.65 31.80
N THR A 531 -2.04 -11.45 31.44
CA THR A 531 -1.83 -12.62 30.59
C THR A 531 -1.49 -12.20 29.16
N SER A 532 -0.68 -13.00 28.45
CA SER A 532 -0.24 -12.67 27.09
C SER A 532 -1.39 -12.52 26.09
N ASP A 533 -2.54 -13.15 26.38
CA ASP A 533 -3.68 -13.25 25.47
C ASP A 533 -4.96 -12.61 26.05
N PHE A 534 -4.86 -11.87 27.17
CA PHE A 534 -6.00 -11.29 27.90
C PHE A 534 -7.08 -12.34 28.25
N ALA A 535 -6.68 -13.57 28.57
CA ALA A 535 -7.60 -14.70 28.70
C ALA A 535 -8.63 -14.48 29.82
N THR A 536 -8.22 -13.82 30.92
CA THR A 536 -9.11 -13.54 32.07
C THR A 536 -10.12 -12.45 31.71
N ALA A 537 -9.69 -11.43 30.99
CA ALA A 537 -10.57 -10.36 30.51
C ALA A 537 -11.58 -10.88 29.48
N HIS A 538 -11.15 -11.69 28.50
CA HIS A 538 -12.05 -12.29 27.51
C HIS A 538 -13.13 -13.15 28.18
N GLN A 539 -12.75 -13.94 29.18
CA GLN A 539 -13.72 -14.72 29.96
C GLN A 539 -14.72 -13.80 30.68
N ALA A 540 -14.25 -12.75 31.37
CA ALA A 540 -15.10 -11.81 32.07
C ALA A 540 -16.06 -11.06 31.14
N ILE A 541 -15.61 -10.70 29.94
CA ILE A 541 -16.41 -10.07 28.87
C ILE A 541 -17.51 -11.03 28.39
N ALA A 542 -17.16 -12.29 28.11
CA ALA A 542 -18.13 -13.30 27.66
C ALA A 542 -19.22 -13.56 28.72
N GLU A 543 -18.83 -13.67 29.99
CA GLU A 543 -19.75 -13.80 31.13
C GLU A 543 -20.63 -12.56 31.29
N LEU A 544 -20.07 -11.36 31.14
CA LEU A 544 -20.83 -10.11 31.17
C LEU A 544 -21.87 -10.08 30.03
N HIS A 545 -21.45 -10.38 28.80
CA HIS A 545 -22.34 -10.38 27.64
C HIS A 545 -23.52 -11.35 27.85
N SER A 546 -23.26 -12.58 28.29
CA SER A 546 -24.30 -13.56 28.61
C SER A 546 -25.25 -13.06 29.71
N TRP A 547 -24.68 -12.49 30.79
CA TRP A 547 -25.47 -11.99 31.91
C TRP A 547 -26.38 -10.81 31.54
N LEU A 548 -25.90 -9.90 30.68
CA LEU A 548 -26.68 -8.75 30.20
C LEU A 548 -27.95 -9.19 29.46
N GLN A 549 -27.92 -10.31 28.74
CA GLN A 549 -29.09 -10.84 28.03
C GLN A 549 -30.24 -11.23 28.97
N GLY A 550 -29.91 -11.64 30.20
CA GLY A 550 -30.86 -12.04 31.24
C GLY A 550 -31.48 -10.87 32.03
N LEU A 551 -31.08 -9.62 31.77
CA LEU A 551 -31.62 -8.47 32.49
C LEU A 551 -33.07 -8.13 32.05
N PRO A 552 -33.87 -7.47 32.92
CA PRO A 552 -35.20 -6.99 32.57
C PRO A 552 -35.17 -6.08 31.34
N ALA A 553 -36.19 -6.17 30.48
CA ALA A 553 -36.25 -5.40 29.23
C ALA A 553 -36.04 -3.88 29.40
N PRO A 554 -36.60 -3.19 30.43
CA PRO A 554 -36.34 -1.77 30.64
C PRO A 554 -34.88 -1.44 30.95
N VAL A 555 -34.16 -2.35 31.63
CA VAL A 555 -32.74 -2.18 31.94
C VAL A 555 -31.90 -2.39 30.70
N LYS A 556 -32.21 -3.40 29.89
CA LYS A 556 -31.53 -3.66 28.60
C LYS A 556 -31.70 -2.48 27.64
N ASP A 557 -32.92 -1.96 27.55
CA ASP A 557 -33.21 -0.78 26.72
C ASP A 557 -32.43 0.46 27.20
N ALA A 558 -32.36 0.69 28.51
CA ALA A 558 -31.54 1.76 29.07
C ALA A 558 -30.05 1.57 28.77
N LEU A 559 -29.50 0.35 28.91
CA LEU A 559 -28.09 0.07 28.62
C LEU A 559 -27.74 0.22 27.13
N ALA A 560 -28.72 0.05 26.24
CA ALA A 560 -28.55 0.25 24.79
C ALA A 560 -28.58 1.72 24.36
N ARG A 561 -29.25 2.59 25.14
CA ARG A 561 -29.54 3.98 24.73
C ARG A 561 -28.83 5.05 25.54
N VAL A 562 -28.57 4.81 26.82
CA VAL A 562 -27.99 5.83 27.70
C VAL A 562 -26.55 6.11 27.27
N PRO A 563 -26.23 7.35 26.85
CA PRO A 563 -24.87 7.69 26.50
C PRO A 563 -24.02 7.90 27.75
N PHE A 564 -22.80 7.37 27.71
CA PHE A 564 -21.77 7.59 28.72
C PHE A 564 -20.52 8.15 28.06
N GLU A 565 -19.95 9.18 28.69
CA GLU A 565 -18.64 9.70 28.31
C GLU A 565 -17.57 9.01 29.16
N ALA A 566 -16.46 8.68 28.51
CA ALA A 566 -15.28 8.11 29.14
C ALA A 566 -14.01 8.69 28.54
N TYR A 567 -12.90 8.37 29.17
CA TYR A 567 -11.58 8.81 28.81
C TYR A 567 -10.67 7.59 28.65
N ASP A 568 -10.00 7.48 27.51
CA ASP A 568 -9.04 6.41 27.26
C ASP A 568 -7.71 6.76 27.93
N SER A 569 -7.29 5.93 28.87
CA SER A 569 -6.06 6.14 29.65
C SER A 569 -4.78 6.03 28.82
N HIS A 570 -4.81 5.33 27.67
CA HIS A 570 -3.64 5.15 26.80
C HIS A 570 -3.50 6.29 25.79
N THR A 571 -4.59 6.65 25.11
CA THR A 571 -4.56 7.68 24.07
C THR A 571 -4.78 9.10 24.62
N HIS A 572 -5.21 9.21 25.88
CA HIS A 572 -5.61 10.46 26.51
C HIS A 572 -6.75 11.18 25.79
N GLN A 573 -7.57 10.45 25.04
CA GLN A 573 -8.70 10.98 24.28
C GLN A 573 -10.03 10.66 24.96
N SER A 574 -10.95 11.62 24.94
CA SER A 574 -12.33 11.41 25.36
C SER A 574 -13.13 10.71 24.26
N PHE A 575 -13.99 9.78 24.67
CA PHE A 575 -14.92 9.10 23.78
C PHE A 575 -16.27 8.90 24.47
N ARG A 576 -17.29 8.52 23.70
CA ARG A 576 -18.67 8.39 24.16
C ARG A 576 -19.29 7.14 23.58
N ASP A 577 -19.96 6.33 24.38
CA ASP A 577 -20.65 5.12 23.89
C ASP A 577 -21.81 4.71 24.82
N THR A 578 -22.51 3.63 24.48
CA THR A 578 -23.48 2.95 25.35
C THR A 578 -22.93 1.60 25.80
N VAL A 579 -23.45 1.06 26.90
CA VAL A 579 -22.96 -0.19 27.47
C VAL A 579 -23.20 -1.36 26.51
N ALA A 580 -24.37 -1.42 25.88
CA ALA A 580 -24.68 -2.51 24.96
C ALA A 580 -23.75 -2.50 23.74
N HIS A 581 -23.49 -1.33 23.15
CA HIS A 581 -22.64 -1.19 21.98
C HIS A 581 -21.17 -1.49 22.28
N ALA A 582 -20.63 -0.98 23.40
CA ALA A 582 -19.26 -1.29 23.82
C ALA A 582 -19.04 -2.80 24.04
N VAL A 583 -20.06 -3.51 24.57
CA VAL A 583 -19.99 -4.98 24.72
C VAL A 583 -19.99 -5.68 23.37
N GLU A 584 -20.82 -5.22 22.43
CA GLU A 584 -20.87 -5.77 21.07
C GLU A 584 -19.55 -5.55 20.32
N LEU A 585 -18.96 -4.36 20.43
CA LEU A 585 -17.67 -4.03 19.83
C LEU A 585 -16.54 -4.91 20.37
N VAL A 586 -16.38 -5.02 21.69
CA VAL A 586 -15.27 -5.81 22.24
C VAL A 586 -15.44 -7.32 21.95
N VAL A 587 -16.68 -7.83 21.92
CA VAL A 587 -16.96 -9.25 21.62
C VAL A 587 -16.70 -9.57 20.15
N SER A 588 -16.99 -8.63 19.24
CA SER A 588 -16.72 -8.78 17.81
C SER A 588 -15.26 -8.48 17.43
N GLY A 589 -14.41 -8.09 18.38
CA GLY A 589 -13.02 -7.71 18.16
C GLY A 589 -12.83 -6.31 17.58
N GLY A 590 -13.88 -5.48 17.58
CA GLY A 590 -13.85 -4.09 17.09
C GLY A 590 -13.30 -3.06 18.08
N GLU A 591 -13.04 -3.44 19.34
CA GLU A 591 -12.43 -2.57 20.36
C GLU A 591 -11.44 -3.36 21.23
N CYS A 592 -10.38 -2.69 21.70
CA CYS A 592 -9.39 -3.32 22.57
C CYS A 592 -9.92 -3.47 24.02
N VAL A 593 -9.50 -4.56 24.67
CA VAL A 593 -9.89 -4.91 26.05
C VAL A 593 -9.61 -3.77 27.04
N HIS A 594 -8.51 -3.05 26.88
CA HIS A 594 -8.16 -1.94 27.77
C HIS A 594 -9.13 -0.76 27.67
N ARG A 595 -9.45 -0.32 26.45
CA ARG A 595 -10.37 0.81 26.22
C ARG A 595 -11.79 0.46 26.68
N PHE A 596 -12.22 -0.77 26.41
CA PHE A 596 -13.46 -1.32 26.98
C PHE A 596 -13.43 -1.32 28.52
N GLY A 597 -12.31 -1.72 29.12
CA GLY A 597 -12.11 -1.73 30.56
C GLY A 597 -12.23 -0.33 31.19
N ASP A 598 -11.56 0.66 30.59
CA ASP A 598 -11.65 2.07 30.96
C ASP A 598 -13.09 2.59 30.89
N PHE A 599 -13.80 2.27 29.80
CA PHE A 599 -15.20 2.64 29.63
C PHE A 599 -16.08 2.07 30.76
N MET A 600 -16.02 0.76 30.99
CA MET A 600 -16.89 0.08 31.97
C MET A 600 -16.64 0.55 33.41
N LYS A 601 -15.38 0.81 33.75
CA LYS A 601 -15.01 1.37 35.06
C LYS A 601 -15.59 2.79 35.23
N GLN A 602 -15.45 3.65 34.22
CA GLN A 602 -15.90 5.04 34.28
C GLN A 602 -17.42 5.20 34.21
N VAL A 603 -18.13 4.32 33.48
CA VAL A 603 -19.60 4.26 33.48
C VAL A 603 -20.15 4.16 34.91
N ALA A 604 -19.51 3.34 35.74
CA ALA A 604 -19.85 3.16 37.15
C ALA A 604 -19.46 4.37 38.03
N GLU A 605 -18.29 4.96 37.80
CA GLU A 605 -17.79 6.12 38.56
C GLU A 605 -18.57 7.41 38.25
N ASN A 606 -19.04 7.58 37.01
CA ASN A 606 -19.89 8.70 36.59
C ASN A 606 -21.25 8.74 37.33
N LYS A 607 -21.66 7.67 38.00
CA LYS A 607 -22.80 7.66 38.94
C LYS A 607 -22.44 8.31 40.29
N GLU A 608 -21.23 8.09 40.78
CA GLU A 608 -20.76 8.59 42.08
C GLU A 608 -20.46 10.10 42.03
N CYS A 609 -20.01 10.63 40.89
CA CYS A 609 -19.68 12.05 40.74
C CYS A 609 -20.91 12.98 40.89
N LYS A 610 -22.13 12.51 40.56
CA LYS A 610 -23.38 13.26 40.80
C LYS A 610 -23.88 13.21 42.25
N LYS A 611 -23.38 12.31 43.11
CA LYS A 611 -23.67 12.35 44.56
C LYS A 611 -22.79 13.38 45.31
N ARG A 612 -21.78 13.99 44.66
CA ARG A 612 -20.86 14.97 45.26
C ARG A 612 -21.03 16.42 44.78
N LYS A 613 -22.09 16.72 44.03
CA LYS A 613 -22.55 18.10 43.79
C LYS A 613 -24.07 18.14 43.88
N TRP A 614 -24.56 18.27 45.12
CA TRP A 614 -25.55 19.20 45.67
C TRP A 614 -25.83 18.76 47.11
#